data_AF-A0A1U7CRT0-F1
#
_entry.id   AF-A0A1U7CRT0-F1
#
_cell.length_a   1.000
_cell.length_b   1.000
_cell.length_c   1.000
_cell.angle_alpha   90.00
_cell.angle_beta   90.00
_cell.angle_gamma   90.00
#
_symmetry.space_group_name_H-M   'P 1'
#
loop_
_entity.id
_entity.type
_entity.pdbx_description
1 polymer ?
#
loop_
_entity_poly.entity_id
_entity_poly.type
_entity_poly.pdbx_seq_one_letter_code
_entity_poly.pdbx_strand_id
1 'polypeptide(L)'
;MFLLSEGSVFDFDLNLLSELLEVIDRQLEVVLSGCDDFEEADQLGYFDRVEHAVGLGFVASQAYLTSTYGSLGIKKTAALSVGPRHREGQTIVAIINHAANFWKHRDEWILDNGVERQKTVRNLFEAIGCPVDQGYPLSCMLTKLADPSPASFRPLVSLLAQWRDKLRESGPPL
;
A
#
# COMPACT_ATOMS: atom_id res chain seq x y z
N MET A 1 -3.20 -6.82 -16.28
CA MET A 1 -4.29 -7.18 -17.17
C MET A 1 -5.08 -8.30 -16.53
N PHE A 2 -6.41 -8.12 -16.45
CA PHE A 2 -7.32 -9.18 -16.08
C PHE A 2 -8.29 -9.46 -17.22
N LEU A 3 -8.73 -10.70 -17.34
CA LEU A 3 -9.68 -11.16 -18.34
C LEU A 3 -10.99 -11.56 -17.67
N LEU A 4 -12.09 -11.35 -18.38
CA LEU A 4 -13.42 -11.77 -17.98
C LEU A 4 -13.88 -12.91 -18.88
N SER A 5 -14.25 -14.04 -18.30
CA SER A 5 -14.79 -15.17 -19.05
C SER A 5 -15.81 -15.91 -18.17
N GLU A 6 -17.03 -16.07 -18.68
CA GLU A 6 -18.12 -16.86 -18.05
C GLU A 6 -18.36 -16.54 -16.56
N GLY A 7 -18.29 -15.26 -16.18
CA GLY A 7 -18.49 -14.82 -14.78
C GLY A 7 -17.25 -14.95 -13.89
N SER A 8 -16.13 -15.46 -14.41
CA SER A 8 -14.84 -15.55 -13.73
C SER A 8 -13.90 -14.40 -14.10
N VAL A 9 -13.09 -13.97 -13.15
CA VAL A 9 -12.03 -12.97 -13.34
C VAL A 9 -10.68 -13.66 -13.29
N PHE A 10 -9.94 -13.62 -14.39
CA PHE A 10 -8.56 -14.09 -14.48
C PHE A 10 -7.63 -12.89 -14.35
N ASP A 11 -7.11 -12.64 -13.15
CA ASP A 11 -6.30 -11.45 -12.87
C ASP A 11 -4.81 -11.78 -12.75
N PHE A 12 -4.11 -11.72 -13.88
CA PHE A 12 -2.68 -12.02 -13.94
C PHE A 12 -1.84 -10.97 -13.19
N ASP A 13 -2.27 -9.70 -13.16
CA ASP A 13 -1.52 -8.67 -12.42
C ASP A 13 -1.71 -8.84 -10.92
N LEU A 14 -2.89 -9.26 -10.45
CA LEU A 14 -3.09 -9.57 -9.04
C LEU A 14 -2.30 -10.80 -8.62
N ASN A 15 -2.22 -11.83 -9.47
CA ASN A 15 -1.39 -13.01 -9.22
C ASN A 15 0.09 -12.62 -9.12
N LEU A 16 0.60 -11.84 -10.09
CA LEU A 16 1.96 -11.32 -10.05
C LEU A 16 2.20 -10.46 -8.81
N LEU A 17 1.26 -9.58 -8.46
CA LEU A 17 1.34 -8.79 -7.23
C LEU A 17 1.43 -9.71 -6.01
N SER A 18 0.60 -10.75 -5.93
CA SER A 18 0.61 -11.69 -4.81
C SER A 18 1.96 -12.38 -4.67
N GLU A 19 2.58 -12.80 -5.77
CA GLU A 19 3.92 -13.40 -5.77
C GLU A 19 4.99 -12.41 -5.28
N LEU A 20 4.94 -11.16 -5.76
CA LEU A 20 5.85 -10.10 -5.33
C LEU A 20 5.70 -9.79 -3.84
N LEU A 21 4.46 -9.66 -3.36
CA LEU A 21 4.18 -9.38 -1.96
C LEU A 21 4.58 -10.55 -1.06
N GLU A 22 4.49 -11.79 -1.52
CA GLU A 22 4.98 -12.94 -0.77
C GLU A 22 6.50 -12.91 -0.59
N VAL A 23 7.26 -12.49 -1.60
CA VAL A 23 8.72 -12.30 -1.47
C VAL A 23 9.03 -11.20 -0.45
N ILE A 24 8.26 -10.11 -0.46
CA ILE A 24 8.43 -9.00 0.50
C ILE A 24 8.08 -9.47 1.91
N ASP A 25 6.95 -10.15 2.11
CA ASP A 25 6.54 -10.68 3.42
C ASP A 25 7.60 -11.63 4.00
N ARG A 26 8.18 -12.53 3.18
CA ARG A 26 9.30 -13.38 3.61
C ARG A 26 10.53 -12.58 4.00
N GLN A 27 10.84 -11.49 3.28
CA GLN A 27 11.96 -10.62 3.64
C GLN A 27 11.71 -9.90 4.97
N LEU A 28 10.47 -9.48 5.24
CA LEU A 28 10.09 -8.90 6.53
C LEU A 28 10.25 -9.94 7.65
N GLU A 29 9.79 -11.17 7.45
CA GLU A 29 9.96 -12.26 8.41
C GLU A 29 11.43 -12.53 8.72
N VAL A 30 12.29 -12.62 7.70
CA VAL A 30 13.74 -12.84 7.89
C VAL A 30 14.37 -11.72 8.70
N VAL A 31 14.08 -10.45 8.38
CA VAL A 31 14.65 -9.31 9.10
C VAL A 31 14.15 -9.30 10.54
N LEU A 32 12.86 -9.50 10.77
CA LEU A 32 12.28 -9.49 12.12
C LEU A 32 12.72 -10.69 12.96
N SER A 33 12.98 -11.85 12.35
CA SER A 33 13.47 -13.05 13.06
C SER A 33 14.91 -12.93 13.56
N GLY A 34 15.68 -11.98 13.01
CA GLY A 34 17.03 -11.67 13.48
C GLY A 34 17.08 -10.65 14.62
N CYS A 35 15.92 -10.15 15.07
CA CYS A 35 15.81 -9.13 16.11
C CYS A 35 15.48 -9.79 17.46
N ASP A 36 16.50 -10.24 18.20
CA ASP A 36 16.32 -10.72 19.58
C ASP A 36 16.29 -9.57 20.61
N ASP A 37 16.94 -8.44 20.30
CA ASP A 37 16.95 -7.22 21.09
C ASP A 37 16.53 -6.02 20.22
N PHE A 38 15.56 -5.25 20.71
CA PHE A 38 14.98 -4.10 19.99
C PHE A 38 15.97 -2.93 19.86
N GLU A 39 16.79 -2.67 20.87
CA GLU A 39 17.75 -1.55 20.85
C GLU A 39 18.90 -1.86 19.90
N GLU A 40 19.37 -3.13 19.88
CA GLU A 40 20.36 -3.60 18.93
C GLU A 40 19.81 -3.62 17.49
N ALA A 41 18.56 -4.04 17.30
CA ALA A 41 17.92 -4.06 15.99
C ALA A 41 17.87 -2.66 15.33
N ASP A 42 17.54 -1.63 16.11
CA ASP A 42 17.53 -0.24 15.64
C ASP A 42 18.94 0.24 15.29
N GLN A 43 19.93 0.01 16.16
CA GLN A 43 21.32 0.40 15.94
C GLN A 43 21.96 -0.29 14.73
N LEU A 44 21.58 -1.54 14.45
CA LEU A 44 22.04 -2.31 13.30
C LEU A 44 21.24 -2.03 12.01
N GLY A 45 20.26 -1.12 12.05
CA GLY A 45 19.48 -0.68 10.89
C GLY A 45 18.45 -1.71 10.40
N TYR A 46 18.00 -2.63 11.25
CA TYR A 46 16.99 -3.63 10.86
C TYR A 46 15.65 -2.96 10.55
N PHE A 47 15.25 -1.97 11.35
CA PHE A 47 13.99 -1.27 11.13
C PHE A 47 14.01 -0.36 9.90
N ASP A 48 15.16 0.24 9.55
CA ASP A 48 15.32 0.92 8.26
C ASP A 48 15.09 -0.04 7.09
N ARG A 49 15.64 -1.26 7.18
CA ARG A 49 15.44 -2.30 6.15
C ARG A 49 13.98 -2.73 6.05
N VAL A 50 13.30 -2.88 7.18
CA VAL A 50 11.85 -3.16 7.23
C VAL A 50 11.08 -2.02 6.53
N GLU A 51 11.34 -0.77 6.91
CA GLU A 51 10.66 0.40 6.35
C GLU A 51 10.85 0.50 4.83
N HIS A 52 12.05 0.20 4.33
CA HIS A 52 12.32 0.14 2.90
C HIS A 52 11.58 -1.00 2.19
N ALA A 53 11.57 -2.20 2.77
CA ALA A 53 10.84 -3.34 2.21
C ALA A 53 9.31 -3.09 2.18
N VAL A 54 8.77 -2.49 3.25
CA VAL A 54 7.36 -2.07 3.31
C VAL A 54 7.06 -1.02 2.24
N GLY A 55 7.93 -0.03 2.04
CA GLY A 55 7.81 0.94 0.96
C GLY A 55 7.70 0.30 -0.42
N LEU A 56 8.54 -0.70 -0.72
CA LEU A 56 8.48 -1.46 -1.97
C LEU A 56 7.15 -2.21 -2.13
N GLY A 57 6.61 -2.80 -1.05
CA GLY A 57 5.31 -3.48 -1.09
C GLY A 57 4.15 -2.53 -1.42
N PHE A 58 4.18 -1.31 -0.88
CA PHE A 58 3.21 -0.28 -1.26
C PHE A 58 3.38 0.16 -2.72
N VAL A 59 4.60 0.29 -3.22
CA VAL A 59 4.85 0.64 -4.64
C VAL A 59 4.36 -0.45 -5.59
N ALA A 60 4.64 -1.72 -5.29
CA ALA A 60 4.13 -2.85 -6.07
C ALA A 60 2.59 -2.85 -6.10
N SER A 61 1.96 -2.63 -4.94
CA SER A 61 0.51 -2.51 -4.83
C SER A 61 -0.02 -1.32 -5.64
N GLN A 62 0.64 -0.16 -5.59
CA GLN A 62 0.27 1.01 -6.38
C GLN A 62 0.39 0.77 -7.90
N ALA A 63 1.37 -0.02 -8.34
CA ALA A 63 1.52 -0.40 -9.74
C ALA A 63 0.31 -1.21 -10.21
N TYR A 64 -0.14 -2.19 -9.41
CA TYR A 64 -1.37 -2.94 -9.68
C TYR A 64 -2.61 -2.03 -9.76
N LEU A 65 -2.77 -1.11 -8.81
CA LEU A 65 -3.87 -0.13 -8.83
C LEU A 65 -3.87 0.65 -10.14
N THR A 66 -2.70 1.17 -10.52
CA THR A 66 -2.50 2.01 -11.72
C THR A 66 -2.80 1.27 -13.01
N SER A 67 -2.31 0.03 -13.13
CA SER A 67 -2.63 -0.87 -14.24
C SER A 67 -4.14 -1.11 -14.34
N THR A 68 -4.78 -1.43 -13.20
CA THR A 68 -6.19 -1.80 -13.12
C THR A 68 -7.11 -0.65 -13.53
N TYR A 69 -7.04 0.51 -12.86
CA TYR A 69 -7.91 1.64 -13.23
C TYR A 69 -7.56 2.21 -14.60
N GLY A 70 -6.29 2.10 -15.03
CA GLY A 70 -5.85 2.49 -16.37
C GLY A 70 -6.52 1.65 -17.45
N SER A 71 -6.54 0.33 -17.28
CA SER A 71 -7.21 -0.59 -18.21
C SER A 71 -8.73 -0.42 -18.26
N LEU A 72 -9.34 0.04 -17.16
CA LEU A 72 -10.78 0.31 -17.08
C LEU A 72 -11.16 1.72 -17.58
N GLY A 73 -10.17 2.56 -17.94
CA GLY A 73 -10.42 3.94 -18.33
C GLY A 73 -10.98 4.82 -17.21
N ILE A 74 -10.83 4.41 -15.94
CA ILE A 74 -11.37 5.13 -14.79
C ILE A 74 -10.32 6.13 -14.28
N LYS A 75 -10.76 7.37 -14.04
CA LYS A 75 -9.90 8.42 -13.48
C LYS A 75 -9.37 7.99 -12.10
N LYS A 76 -8.09 8.24 -11.85
CA LYS A 76 -7.41 7.94 -10.57
C LYS A 76 -8.21 8.38 -9.34
N THR A 77 -8.73 9.61 -9.33
CA THR A 77 -9.48 10.14 -8.18
C THR A 77 -10.76 9.36 -7.88
N ALA A 78 -11.47 8.89 -8.91
CA ALA A 78 -12.64 8.04 -8.75
C ALA A 78 -12.24 6.61 -8.35
N ALA A 79 -11.16 6.08 -8.93
CA ALA A 79 -10.68 4.75 -8.60
C ALA A 79 -10.23 4.63 -7.14
N LEU A 80 -9.60 5.67 -6.59
CA LEU A 80 -9.15 5.70 -5.21
C LEU A 80 -10.28 5.97 -4.20
N SER A 81 -11.49 6.37 -4.61
CA SER A 81 -12.59 6.69 -3.69
C SER A 81 -13.55 5.52 -3.41
N VAL A 82 -13.35 4.36 -4.06
CA VAL A 82 -14.20 3.17 -3.95
C VAL A 82 -13.53 2.01 -3.22
N GLY A 83 -14.32 1.00 -2.87
CA GLY A 83 -13.83 -0.25 -2.26
C GLY A 83 -13.80 -0.24 -0.72
N PRO A 84 -13.14 -1.25 -0.11
CA PRO A 84 -13.03 -1.38 1.34
C PRO A 84 -12.42 -0.14 1.99
N ARG A 85 -12.90 0.18 3.20
CA ARG A 85 -12.45 1.33 3.99
C ARG A 85 -11.79 0.88 5.28
N HIS A 86 -10.71 1.56 5.64
CA HIS A 86 -10.13 1.51 6.97
C HIS A 86 -11.11 2.15 7.98
N ARG A 87 -10.95 1.83 9.27
CA ARG A 87 -11.81 2.34 10.35
C ARG A 87 -11.86 3.88 10.44
N GLU A 88 -10.78 4.54 10.02
CA GLU A 88 -10.69 6.00 9.95
C GLU A 88 -11.35 6.60 8.67
N GLY A 89 -12.14 5.79 7.96
CA GLY A 89 -12.97 6.22 6.84
C GLY A 89 -12.25 6.32 5.48
N GLN A 90 -10.92 6.29 5.43
CA GLN A 90 -10.16 6.28 4.17
C GLN A 90 -10.27 4.92 3.46
N THR A 91 -10.33 4.91 2.12
CA THR A 91 -10.26 3.65 1.37
C THR A 91 -8.87 3.04 1.49
N ILE A 92 -8.80 1.71 1.54
CA ILE A 92 -7.53 0.98 1.62
C ILE A 92 -6.60 1.36 0.47
N VAL A 93 -7.15 1.49 -0.75
CA VAL A 93 -6.38 1.86 -1.94
C VAL A 93 -5.86 3.30 -1.93
N ALA A 94 -6.59 4.24 -1.29
CA ALA A 94 -6.08 5.60 -1.11
C ALA A 94 -4.87 5.57 -0.17
N ILE A 95 -4.97 4.86 0.95
CA ILE A 95 -3.87 4.70 1.91
C ILE A 95 -2.64 4.12 1.21
N ILE A 96 -2.78 3.00 0.48
CA ILE A 96 -1.70 2.37 -0.29
C ILE A 96 -1.06 3.37 -1.27
N ASN A 97 -1.87 4.11 -2.03
CA ASN A 97 -1.35 5.09 -2.98
C ASN A 97 -0.59 6.22 -2.27
N HIS A 98 -1.06 6.70 -1.12
CA HIS A 98 -0.37 7.73 -0.35
C HIS A 98 0.92 7.22 0.28
N ALA A 99 0.93 6.02 0.84
CA ALA A 99 2.12 5.36 1.38
C ALA A 99 3.19 5.15 0.31
N ALA A 100 2.82 4.64 -0.86
CA ALA A 100 3.73 4.48 -1.99
C ALA A 100 4.31 5.83 -2.46
N ASN A 101 3.49 6.87 -2.52
CA ASN A 101 3.96 8.20 -2.92
C ASN A 101 4.86 8.84 -1.86
N PHE A 102 4.58 8.63 -0.57
CA PHE A 102 5.46 9.06 0.51
C PHE A 102 6.83 8.43 0.34
N TRP A 103 6.91 7.10 0.23
CA TRP A 103 8.19 6.39 0.09
C TRP A 103 9.02 6.87 -1.09
N LYS A 104 8.41 7.04 -2.28
CA LYS A 104 9.12 7.46 -3.50
C LYS A 104 9.63 8.91 -3.46
N HIS A 105 8.91 9.80 -2.77
CA HIS A 105 9.11 11.24 -2.92
C HIS A 105 9.54 11.95 -1.64
N ARG A 106 9.56 11.29 -0.47
CA ARG A 106 9.86 11.96 0.81
C ARG A 106 11.22 12.69 0.77
N ASP A 107 12.22 12.09 0.13
CA ASP A 107 13.58 12.65 0.07
C ASP A 107 13.65 13.86 -0.88
N GLU A 108 12.66 14.02 -1.76
CA GLU A 108 12.50 15.18 -2.65
C GLU A 108 11.78 16.35 -1.94
N TRP A 109 11.16 16.13 -0.77
CA TRP A 109 10.34 17.15 -0.10
C TRP A 109 11.16 18.36 0.36
N ILE A 110 12.46 18.16 0.64
CA ILE A 110 13.38 19.26 0.98
C ILE A 110 13.67 20.18 -0.22
N LEU A 111 13.46 19.69 -1.44
CA LEU A 111 13.71 20.42 -2.69
C LEU A 111 12.43 21.06 -3.25
N ASP A 112 11.27 20.57 -2.84
CA ASP A 112 9.98 20.94 -3.41
C ASP A 112 9.24 21.96 -2.53
N ASN A 113 8.89 23.11 -3.11
CA ASN A 113 8.01 24.11 -2.51
C ASN A 113 6.52 23.71 -2.58
N GLY A 114 6.21 22.49 -3.06
CA GLY A 114 4.88 21.92 -3.19
C GLY A 114 4.19 21.58 -1.86
N VAL A 115 3.92 22.60 -1.04
CA VAL A 115 3.35 22.50 0.31
C VAL A 115 2.04 21.68 0.35
N GLU A 116 1.18 21.81 -0.67
CA GLU A 116 -0.15 21.17 -0.65
C GLU A 116 -0.12 19.65 -0.83
N ARG A 117 0.77 19.12 -1.68
CA ARG A 117 0.93 17.66 -1.85
C ARG A 117 1.48 17.03 -0.57
N GLN A 118 2.47 17.69 0.04
CA GLN A 118 3.07 17.26 1.31
C GLN A 118 2.04 17.30 2.44
N LYS A 119 1.26 18.39 2.55
CA LYS A 119 0.14 18.52 3.52
C LYS A 119 -0.89 17.40 3.36
N THR A 120 -1.26 17.06 2.14
CA THR A 120 -2.25 15.99 1.89
C THR A 120 -1.75 14.65 2.40
N VAL A 121 -0.49 14.31 2.14
CA VAL A 121 0.14 13.07 2.64
C VAL A 121 0.24 13.11 4.17
N ARG A 122 0.73 14.21 4.75
CA ARG A 122 0.82 14.41 6.21
C ARG A 122 -0.51 14.22 6.91
N ASN A 123 -1.56 14.91 6.45
CA ASN A 123 -2.89 14.82 7.05
C ASN A 123 -3.46 13.40 7.01
N LEU A 124 -3.21 12.65 5.94
CA LEU A 124 -3.63 11.25 5.86
C LEU A 124 -2.88 10.37 6.85
N PHE A 125 -1.55 10.54 6.94
CA PHE A 125 -0.72 9.78 7.87
C PHE A 125 -1.11 10.07 9.34
N GLU A 126 -1.36 11.33 9.67
CA GLU A 126 -1.91 11.75 10.97
C GLU A 126 -3.27 11.11 11.26
N ALA A 127 -4.20 11.15 10.29
CA ALA A 127 -5.54 10.59 10.47
C ALA A 127 -5.52 9.06 10.70
N ILE A 128 -4.55 8.34 10.15
CA ILE A 128 -4.37 6.89 10.39
C ILE A 128 -3.61 6.62 11.71
N GLY A 129 -3.06 7.65 12.35
CA GLY A 129 -2.24 7.53 13.55
C GLY A 129 -0.83 7.01 13.28
N CYS A 130 -0.29 7.32 12.09
CA CYS A 130 1.08 7.01 11.69
C CYS A 130 1.77 8.29 11.16
N PRO A 131 2.04 9.31 11.99
CA PRO A 131 2.61 10.59 11.54
C PRO A 131 3.92 10.43 10.76
N VAL A 132 4.11 11.21 9.70
CA VAL A 132 5.28 11.09 8.80
C VAL A 132 6.62 11.43 9.46
N ASP A 133 6.60 12.21 10.55
CA ASP A 133 7.81 12.66 11.25
C ASP A 133 8.20 11.69 12.40
N GLN A 134 7.51 10.56 12.54
CA GLN A 134 7.91 9.45 13.41
C GLN A 134 8.89 8.51 12.69
N GLY A 135 9.56 7.62 13.43
CA GLY A 135 10.66 6.80 12.89
C GLY A 135 10.28 5.95 11.68
N TYR A 136 9.26 5.09 11.82
CA TYR A 136 8.91 4.08 10.80
C TYR A 136 7.43 4.16 10.39
N PRO A 137 7.03 5.25 9.69
CA PRO A 137 5.62 5.54 9.44
C PRO A 137 4.97 4.59 8.43
N LEU A 138 5.71 4.03 7.47
CA LEU A 138 5.18 3.03 6.53
C LEU A 138 4.95 1.70 7.23
N SER A 139 5.86 1.29 8.11
CA SER A 139 5.71 0.09 8.94
C SER A 139 4.50 0.21 9.87
N CYS A 140 4.29 1.39 10.46
CA CYS A 140 3.06 1.70 11.18
C CYS A 140 1.83 1.55 10.27
N MET A 141 1.87 2.11 9.05
CA MET A 141 0.76 2.04 8.10
C MET A 141 0.39 0.59 7.75
N LEU A 142 1.39 -0.25 7.47
CA LEU A 142 1.16 -1.67 7.20
C LEU A 142 0.52 -2.38 8.39
N THR A 143 1.00 -2.09 9.60
CA THR A 143 0.42 -2.65 10.84
C THR A 143 -1.04 -2.25 11.00
N LYS A 144 -1.40 -0.98 10.77
CA LYS A 144 -2.80 -0.52 10.82
C LYS A 144 -3.69 -1.18 9.77
N LEU A 145 -3.15 -1.43 8.58
CA LEU A 145 -3.90 -2.08 7.48
C LEU A 145 -4.07 -3.59 7.69
N ALA A 146 -3.15 -4.24 8.40
CA ALA A 146 -3.19 -5.68 8.68
C ALA A 146 -3.97 -6.04 9.95
N ASP A 147 -4.21 -5.09 10.86
CA ASP A 147 -4.96 -5.25 12.13
C ASP A 147 -6.29 -6.03 11.92
N PRO A 148 -6.54 -7.13 12.67
CA PRO A 148 -5.83 -7.64 13.85
C PRO A 148 -4.72 -8.68 13.57
N SER A 149 -4.34 -8.89 12.32
CA SER A 149 -3.28 -9.85 11.96
C SER A 149 -1.88 -9.23 12.07
N PRO A 150 -0.81 -10.05 12.17
CA PRO A 150 0.55 -9.55 12.05
C PRO A 150 0.77 -8.75 10.76
N ALA A 151 1.61 -7.71 10.86
CA ALA A 151 1.92 -6.81 9.75
C ALA A 151 2.48 -7.59 8.55
N SER A 152 1.68 -7.69 7.49
CA SER A 152 2.01 -8.39 6.25
C SER A 152 1.13 -7.84 5.12
N PHE A 153 1.60 -7.98 3.89
CA PHE A 153 0.86 -7.58 2.70
C PHE A 153 -0.15 -8.63 2.24
N ARG A 154 0.05 -9.91 2.61
CA ARG A 154 -0.86 -11.01 2.24
C ARG A 154 -2.36 -10.70 2.45
N PRO A 155 -2.83 -10.14 3.58
CA PRO A 155 -4.24 -9.77 3.74
C PRO A 155 -4.72 -8.74 2.72
N LEU A 156 -3.84 -7.84 2.26
CA LEU A 156 -4.18 -6.76 1.33
C LEU A 156 -4.51 -7.27 -0.07
N VAL A 157 -3.98 -8.42 -0.48
CA VAL A 157 -4.30 -9.03 -1.79
C VAL A 157 -5.81 -9.26 -1.92
N SER A 158 -6.46 -9.77 -0.87
CA SER A 158 -7.90 -10.00 -0.86
C SER A 158 -8.71 -8.70 -0.92
N LEU A 159 -8.21 -7.63 -0.27
CA LEU A 159 -8.84 -6.31 -0.28
C LEU A 159 -8.68 -5.61 -1.63
N LEU A 160 -7.54 -5.80 -2.29
CA LEU A 160 -7.29 -5.30 -3.64
C LEU A 160 -8.18 -6.00 -4.68
N ALA A 161 -8.41 -7.30 -4.54
CA ALA A 161 -9.38 -8.03 -5.37
C ALA A 161 -10.80 -7.48 -5.20
N GLN A 162 -11.24 -7.29 -3.95
CA GLN A 162 -12.55 -6.70 -3.65
C GLN A 162 -12.69 -5.27 -4.21
N TRP A 163 -11.63 -4.46 -4.08
CA TRP A 163 -11.60 -3.14 -4.67
C TRP A 163 -11.75 -3.18 -6.19
N ARG A 164 -11.01 -4.05 -6.89
CA ARG A 164 -11.11 -4.22 -8.35
C ARG A 164 -12.55 -4.56 -8.75
N ASP A 165 -13.17 -5.50 -8.05
CA ASP A 165 -14.53 -5.93 -8.37
C ASP A 165 -15.55 -4.80 -8.16
N LYS A 166 -15.41 -4.03 -7.08
CA LYS A 166 -16.23 -2.81 -6.86
C LYS A 166 -15.96 -1.71 -7.86
N LEU A 167 -14.72 -1.55 -8.28
CA LEU A 167 -14.35 -0.57 -9.30
C LEU A 167 -15.00 -0.91 -10.65
N ARG A 168 -15.07 -2.19 -11.01
CA ARG A 168 -15.74 -2.67 -12.22
C ARG A 168 -17.25 -2.41 -12.21
N GLU A 169 -17.91 -2.60 -11.06
CA GLU A 169 -19.34 -2.23 -10.89
C GLU A 169 -19.57 -0.72 -11.10
N SER A 170 -18.56 0.11 -10.87
CA SER A 170 -18.63 1.58 -10.96
C SER A 170 -18.19 2.12 -12.33
N GLY A 171 -17.67 1.28 -13.22
CA GLY A 171 -17.19 1.66 -14.54
C GLY A 171 -18.33 1.72 -15.58
N PRO A 172 -18.11 2.40 -16.73
CA PRO A 172 -19.02 2.25 -17.86
C PRO A 172 -19.10 0.78 -18.30
N PRO A 173 -20.26 0.27 -18.75
CA PRO A 173 -20.37 -1.09 -19.24
C PRO A 173 -19.38 -1.31 -20.40
N LEU A 174 -18.61 -2.42 -20.31
CA LEU A 174 -17.68 -2.88 -21.34
C LEU A 174 -18.43 -3.42 -22.56
#